data_AF-A0A952P3G1-F1
#
_entry.id   AF-A0A952P3G1-F1
#
_cell.length_a   1.000
_cell.length_b   1.000
_cell.length_c   1.000
_cell.angle_alpha   90.00
_cell.angle_beta   90.00
_cell.angle_gamma   90.00
#
_symmetry.space_group_name_H-M   'P 1'
#
loop_
_entity.id
_entity.type
_entity.pdbx_description
1 polymer ?
#
loop_
_entity_poly.entity_id
_entity_poly.type
_entity_poly.pdbx_seq_one_letter_code
_entity_poly.pdbx_strand_id
1 'polypeptide(L)'
;MRFLVGLLFVTFAFGFASADDSIDFSKPPFWMPSYDEMRNLKPEQLDFYARGFEKIAQEFPALKGLKKTQVLEATEWVEGWTAMQTKLYRACQWEKHYQASCEKAADLRVNMLMLRGNKKAENRAAEEGRSPDETPDSDL
;
A
#
# COMPACT_ATOMS: atom_id res chain seq x y z
N MET A 1 -52.80 -33.10 -40.64
CA MET A 1 -53.64 -32.09 -39.95
C MET A 1 -53.65 -32.37 -38.46
N ARG A 2 -53.66 -31.30 -37.64
CA ARG A 2 -53.69 -31.21 -36.16
C ARG A 2 -52.28 -31.12 -35.52
N PHE A 3 -51.69 -29.93 -35.33
CA PHE A 3 -51.93 -28.78 -34.42
C PHE A 3 -51.54 -28.98 -32.95
N LEU A 4 -50.81 -27.96 -32.46
CA LEU A 4 -50.61 -27.47 -31.08
C LEU A 4 -49.29 -27.87 -30.41
N VAL A 5 -48.32 -26.94 -30.36
CA VAL A 5 -48.13 -25.93 -29.27
C VAL A 5 -47.61 -26.66 -28.02
N GLY A 6 -46.33 -26.59 -27.70
CA GLY A 6 -45.63 -25.35 -27.38
C GLY A 6 -45.62 -25.24 -25.86
N LEU A 7 -44.54 -25.69 -25.21
CA LEU A 7 -44.21 -25.22 -23.87
C LEU A 7 -42.70 -25.19 -23.71
N LEU A 8 -42.20 -24.00 -24.02
CA LEU A 8 -40.83 -23.55 -23.88
C LEU A 8 -40.67 -23.15 -22.40
N PHE A 9 -40.25 -24.09 -21.54
CA PHE A 9 -39.84 -23.72 -20.18
C PHE A 9 -38.42 -23.18 -20.25
N VAL A 10 -38.34 -21.87 -20.50
CA VAL A 10 -37.18 -21.05 -20.18
C VAL A 10 -37.07 -21.00 -18.65
N THR A 11 -36.32 -21.91 -18.06
CA THR A 11 -35.76 -21.65 -16.74
C THR A 11 -34.52 -20.79 -16.95
N PHE A 12 -34.75 -19.47 -17.03
CA PHE A 12 -33.74 -18.48 -16.68
C PHE A 12 -33.40 -18.71 -15.21
N ALA A 13 -32.34 -19.46 -14.94
CA ALA A 13 -31.73 -19.50 -13.62
C ALA A 13 -31.04 -18.14 -13.39
N PHE A 14 -31.83 -17.14 -13.01
CA PHE A 14 -31.33 -15.97 -12.28
C PHE A 14 -30.89 -16.48 -10.92
N GLY A 15 -29.58 -16.47 -10.65
CA GLY A 15 -29.13 -17.05 -9.38
C GLY A 15 -27.67 -16.92 -9.00
N PHE A 16 -26.90 -16.01 -9.59
CA PHE A 16 -25.73 -15.44 -8.92
C PHE A 16 -25.63 -13.97 -9.31
N ALA A 17 -26.32 -13.11 -8.58
CA ALA A 17 -25.82 -11.76 -8.39
C ALA A 17 -24.50 -11.93 -7.63
N SER A 18 -23.38 -12.01 -8.35
CA SER A 18 -22.12 -11.51 -7.78
C SER A 18 -22.44 -10.05 -7.48
N ALA A 19 -22.62 -9.71 -6.21
CA ALA A 19 -22.34 -8.36 -5.80
C ALA A 19 -20.97 -8.04 -6.41
N ASP A 20 -20.89 -6.97 -7.17
CA ASP A 20 -19.64 -6.53 -7.76
C ASP A 20 -18.75 -6.10 -6.59
N ASP A 21 -18.04 -7.06 -6.00
CA ASP A 21 -16.98 -6.87 -4.99
C ASP A 21 -15.75 -6.23 -5.66
N SER A 22 -15.98 -5.34 -6.62
CA SER A 22 -14.94 -4.54 -7.25
C SER A 22 -14.38 -3.63 -6.18
N ILE A 23 -13.10 -3.85 -5.84
CA ILE A 23 -12.36 -2.94 -4.99
C ILE A 23 -12.19 -1.64 -5.77
N ASP A 24 -12.79 -0.57 -5.27
CA ASP A 24 -12.59 0.75 -5.83
C ASP A 24 -11.25 1.33 -5.36
N PHE A 25 -10.20 1.09 -6.14
CA PHE A 25 -8.86 1.65 -5.92
C PHE A 25 -8.78 3.15 -6.26
N SER A 26 -9.87 3.79 -6.71
CA SER A 26 -9.90 5.21 -7.06
C SER A 26 -10.41 6.12 -5.93
N LYS A 27 -10.92 5.53 -4.85
CA LYS A 27 -11.46 6.27 -3.70
C LYS A 27 -10.58 6.13 -2.46
N PRO A 28 -10.42 7.21 -1.66
CA PRO A 28 -9.69 7.17 -0.41
C PRO A 28 -10.40 6.31 0.66
N PRO A 29 -9.66 5.84 1.68
CA PRO A 29 -8.23 6.03 1.89
C PRO A 29 -7.36 5.06 1.07
N PHE A 30 -6.33 5.60 0.41
CA PHE A 30 -5.37 4.77 -0.33
C PHE A 30 -4.30 4.23 0.63
N TRP A 31 -4.54 3.05 1.20
CA TRP A 31 -3.66 2.43 2.22
C TRP A 31 -2.30 1.98 1.70
N MET A 32 -2.14 1.84 0.39
CA MET A 32 -0.91 1.36 -0.25
C MET A 32 -0.60 2.19 -1.50
N PRO A 33 0.69 2.50 -1.79
CA PRO A 33 1.05 3.29 -2.96
C PRO A 33 0.63 2.61 -4.26
N SER A 34 0.25 3.37 -5.28
CA SER A 34 0.03 2.80 -6.62
C SER A 34 1.32 2.22 -7.20
N TYR A 35 1.22 1.38 -8.23
CA TYR A 35 2.42 0.87 -8.92
C TYR A 35 3.28 2.01 -9.48
N ASP A 36 2.63 3.04 -10.05
CA ASP A 36 3.32 4.22 -10.57
C ASP A 36 3.98 5.06 -9.47
N GLU A 37 3.38 5.14 -8.28
CA GLU A 37 4.05 5.74 -7.12
C GLU A 37 5.29 4.93 -6.72
N MET A 38 5.18 3.59 -6.68
CA MET A 38 6.29 2.71 -6.28
C MET A 38 7.47 2.71 -7.24
N ARG A 39 7.25 2.59 -8.55
CA ARG A 39 8.33 2.51 -9.53
C ARG A 39 9.21 3.77 -9.59
N ASN A 40 8.66 4.90 -9.13
CA ASN A 40 9.33 6.19 -9.16
C ASN A 40 10.04 6.51 -7.83
N LEU A 41 9.97 5.60 -6.84
CA LEU A 41 10.65 5.78 -5.56
C LEU A 41 12.15 5.62 -5.69
N LYS A 42 12.87 6.41 -4.89
CA LYS A 42 14.31 6.23 -4.70
C LYS A 42 14.58 4.97 -3.88
N PRO A 43 15.76 4.33 -4.01
CA PRO A 43 16.09 3.12 -3.25
C PRO A 43 15.91 3.28 -1.73
N GLU A 44 16.23 4.45 -1.17
CA GLU A 44 16.04 4.76 0.25
C GLU A 44 14.57 4.77 0.70
N GLN A 45 13.67 5.26 -0.16
CA GLN A 45 12.22 5.33 0.09
C GLN A 45 11.60 3.94 -0.04
N LEU A 46 12.03 3.19 -1.05
CA LEU A 46 11.61 1.82 -1.30
C LEU A 46 12.02 0.89 -0.14
N ASP A 47 13.27 1.00 0.33
CA ASP A 47 13.80 0.24 1.46
C ASP A 47 13.10 0.59 2.78
N PHE A 48 12.83 1.89 3.02
CA PHE A 48 12.03 2.35 4.14
C PHE A 48 10.62 1.75 4.12
N TYR A 49 9.94 1.85 2.97
CA TYR A 49 8.58 1.33 2.81
C TYR A 49 8.53 -0.18 3.01
N ALA A 50 9.42 -0.94 2.36
CA ALA A 50 9.42 -2.40 2.43
C ALA A 50 9.61 -2.91 3.88
N ARG A 51 10.48 -2.27 4.67
CA ARG A 51 10.66 -2.59 6.10
C ARG A 51 9.43 -2.26 6.94
N GLY A 52 8.80 -1.11 6.70
CA GLY A 52 7.60 -0.72 7.42
C GLY A 52 6.43 -1.63 7.10
N PHE A 53 6.25 -1.93 5.81
CA PHE A 53 5.13 -2.73 5.32
C PHE A 53 5.24 -4.19 5.74
N GLU A 54 6.44 -4.77 5.79
CA GLU A 54 6.68 -6.11 6.34
C GLU A 54 6.11 -6.27 7.77
N LYS A 55 6.29 -5.25 8.63
CA LYS A 55 5.76 -5.27 10.00
C LYS A 55 4.24 -5.17 10.03
N ILE A 56 3.69 -4.23 9.25
CA ILE A 56 2.24 -4.01 9.14
C ILE A 56 1.54 -5.24 8.57
N ALA A 57 2.14 -5.89 7.57
CA ALA A 57 1.62 -7.10 6.92
C ALA A 57 1.41 -8.27 7.89
N GLN A 58 2.16 -8.33 9.01
CA GLN A 58 1.94 -9.37 10.02
C GLN A 58 0.61 -9.23 10.77
N GLU A 59 0.01 -8.03 10.76
CA GLU A 59 -1.29 -7.75 11.39
C GLU A 59 -2.46 -8.29 10.53
N PHE A 60 -2.22 -8.62 9.25
CA PHE A 60 -3.22 -9.10 8.31
C PHE A 60 -3.04 -10.59 7.98
N PRO A 61 -4.05 -11.46 8.20
CA PRO A 61 -3.94 -12.89 7.91
C PRO A 61 -3.53 -13.21 6.47
N ALA A 62 -4.09 -12.47 5.49
CA ALA A 62 -3.82 -12.68 4.06
C ALA A 62 -2.41 -12.26 3.60
N LEU A 63 -1.70 -11.48 4.43
CA LEU A 63 -0.34 -10.98 4.18
C LEU A 63 0.67 -11.52 5.21
N LYS A 64 0.22 -12.36 6.14
CA LYS A 64 1.06 -12.91 7.20
C LYS A 64 2.21 -13.71 6.61
N GLY A 65 3.43 -13.47 7.10
CA GLY A 65 4.63 -14.12 6.58
C GLY A 65 5.24 -13.46 5.35
N LEU A 66 4.65 -12.37 4.83
CA LEU A 66 5.29 -11.53 3.82
C LEU A 66 6.60 -10.97 4.39
N LYS A 67 7.71 -11.24 3.70
CA LYS A 67 9.04 -10.73 4.05
C LYS A 67 9.36 -9.49 3.23
N LYS A 68 10.26 -8.64 3.75
CA LYS A 68 10.78 -7.46 3.02
C LYS A 68 11.21 -7.79 1.60
N THR A 69 11.90 -8.92 1.39
CA THR A 69 12.38 -9.33 0.05
C THR A 69 11.23 -9.55 -0.93
N GLN A 70 10.11 -10.11 -0.46
CA GLN A 70 8.91 -10.33 -1.29
C GLN A 70 8.18 -9.01 -1.58
N VAL A 71 8.21 -8.07 -0.63
CA VAL A 71 7.69 -6.71 -0.88
C VAL A 71 8.49 -6.03 -1.99
N LEU A 72 9.83 -6.13 -1.94
CA LEU A 72 10.72 -5.56 -2.95
C LEU A 72 10.51 -6.22 -4.32
N GLU A 73 10.51 -7.55 -4.38
CA GLU A 73 10.28 -8.30 -5.63
C GLU A 73 8.93 -7.93 -6.27
N ALA A 74 7.88 -7.81 -5.46
CA ALA A 74 6.57 -7.44 -5.96
C ALA A 74 6.50 -5.99 -6.49
N THR A 75 7.46 -5.12 -6.20
CA THR A 75 7.53 -3.77 -6.80
C THR A 75 8.11 -3.77 -8.21
N GLU A 76 8.75 -4.86 -8.63
CA GLU A 76 9.29 -5.00 -9.98
C GLU A 76 8.16 -5.28 -10.99
N TRP A 77 7.07 -5.92 -10.55
CA TRP A 77 6.00 -6.42 -11.41
C TRP A 77 4.63 -5.83 -11.03
N VAL A 78 3.90 -5.30 -12.02
CA VAL A 78 2.57 -4.70 -11.81
C VAL A 78 1.63 -5.69 -11.13
N GLU A 79 1.59 -6.93 -11.61
CA GLU A 79 0.70 -7.97 -11.13
C GLU A 79 1.00 -8.34 -9.67
N GLY A 80 2.28 -8.45 -9.31
CA GLY A 80 2.72 -8.73 -7.95
C GLY A 80 2.30 -7.63 -6.98
N TRP A 81 2.51 -6.37 -7.39
CA TRP A 81 2.11 -5.21 -6.60
C TRP A 81 0.60 -5.12 -6.41
N THR A 82 -0.15 -5.23 -7.51
CA THR A 82 -1.62 -5.19 -7.49
C THR A 82 -2.22 -6.34 -6.67
N ALA A 83 -1.61 -7.53 -6.68
CA ALA A 83 -2.05 -8.64 -5.85
C ALA A 83 -1.91 -8.33 -4.34
N MET A 84 -0.81 -7.67 -3.93
CA MET A 84 -0.64 -7.24 -2.54
C MET A 84 -1.63 -6.13 -2.16
N GLN A 85 -1.80 -5.12 -3.02
CA GLN A 85 -2.78 -4.06 -2.81
C GLN A 85 -4.18 -4.63 -2.63
N THR A 86 -4.60 -5.54 -3.51
CA THR A 86 -5.91 -6.19 -3.44
C THR A 86 -6.14 -6.84 -2.09
N LYS A 87 -5.17 -7.61 -1.57
CA LYS A 87 -5.29 -8.27 -0.26
C LYS A 87 -5.44 -7.26 0.88
N LEU A 88 -4.64 -6.20 0.87
CA LEU A 88 -4.73 -5.15 1.89
C LEU A 88 -6.08 -4.43 1.83
N TYR A 89 -6.51 -4.02 0.63
CA TYR A 89 -7.76 -3.29 0.45
C TYR A 89 -8.98 -4.12 0.86
N ARG A 90 -9.00 -5.43 0.57
CA ARG A 90 -10.07 -6.33 1.06
C ARG A 90 -10.14 -6.33 2.58
N ALA A 91 -8.99 -6.47 3.25
CA ALA A 91 -8.94 -6.42 4.70
C ALA A 91 -9.42 -5.06 5.23
N CYS A 92 -8.97 -3.95 4.63
CA CYS A 92 -9.30 -2.61 5.10
C CYS A 92 -10.73 -2.15 4.80
N GLN A 93 -11.34 -2.61 3.70
CA GLN A 93 -12.72 -2.24 3.35
C GLN A 93 -13.76 -3.05 4.11
N TRP A 94 -13.49 -4.33 4.39
CA TRP A 94 -14.50 -5.25 4.91
C TRP A 94 -14.31 -5.62 6.38
N GLU A 95 -13.07 -5.60 6.88
CA GLU A 95 -12.74 -6.05 8.23
C GLU A 95 -12.43 -4.87 9.16
N LYS A 96 -13.48 -4.31 9.78
CA LYS A 96 -13.39 -3.10 10.62
C LYS A 96 -12.37 -3.21 11.77
N HIS A 97 -12.07 -4.41 12.27
CA HIS A 97 -11.08 -4.58 13.34
C HIS A 97 -9.64 -4.31 12.88
N TYR A 98 -9.37 -4.25 11.57
CA TYR A 98 -8.07 -3.87 11.03
C TYR A 98 -7.91 -2.38 10.73
N GLN A 99 -8.90 -1.55 11.05
CA GLN A 99 -8.89 -0.12 10.72
C GLN A 99 -7.59 0.60 11.16
N ALA A 100 -7.14 0.36 12.39
CA ALA A 100 -5.90 0.96 12.91
C ALA A 100 -4.65 0.49 12.13
N SER A 101 -4.59 -0.79 11.74
CA SER A 101 -3.50 -1.34 10.93
C SER A 101 -3.51 -0.76 9.51
N CYS A 102 -4.70 -0.51 8.96
CA CYS A 102 -4.90 0.13 7.67
C CYS A 102 -4.45 1.61 7.71
N GLU A 103 -4.78 2.34 8.77
CA GLU A 103 -4.30 3.72 8.97
C GLU A 103 -2.77 3.78 9.05
N LYS A 104 -2.12 2.85 9.77
CA LYS A 104 -0.64 2.73 9.75
C LYS A 104 -0.09 2.52 8.34
N ALA A 105 -0.78 1.74 7.50
CA ALA A 105 -0.35 1.52 6.11
C ALA A 105 -0.44 2.80 5.28
N ALA A 106 -1.53 3.57 5.44
CA ALA A 106 -1.69 4.87 4.81
C ALA A 106 -0.62 5.87 5.28
N ASP A 107 -0.34 5.92 6.59
CA ASP A 107 0.70 6.76 7.16
C ASP A 107 2.09 6.37 6.65
N LEU A 108 2.38 5.08 6.55
CA LEU A 108 3.64 4.59 5.99
C LEU A 108 3.84 5.07 4.54
N ARG A 109 2.79 5.03 3.72
CA ARG A 109 2.83 5.57 2.36
C ARG A 109 3.18 7.06 2.36
N VAL A 110 2.52 7.87 3.19
CA VAL A 110 2.80 9.31 3.27
C VAL A 110 4.24 9.57 3.75
N ASN A 111 4.67 8.88 4.81
CA ASN A 111 6.02 9.03 5.37
C ASN A 111 7.12 8.65 4.38
N MET A 112 6.88 7.61 3.56
CA MET A 112 7.79 7.22 2.49
C MET A 112 7.96 8.35 1.46
N LEU A 113 6.88 9.05 1.09
CA LEU A 113 6.94 10.19 0.17
C LEU A 113 7.66 11.40 0.82
N MET A 114 7.51 11.58 2.13
CA MET A 114 8.06 12.71 2.89
C MET A 114 9.51 12.52 3.36
N LEU A 115 10.11 11.33 3.19
CA LEU A 115 11.43 10.96 3.72
C LEU A 115 12.54 12.00 3.43
N ARG A 116 12.50 12.68 2.28
CA ARG A 116 13.47 13.75 1.94
C ARG A 116 13.14 15.12 2.54
N GLY A 117 11.85 15.44 2.71
CA GLY A 117 11.43 16.65 3.42
C GLY A 117 11.94 16.62 4.86
N ASN A 118 11.87 15.46 5.49
CA ASN A 118 12.31 15.26 6.87
C ASN A 118 13.84 15.31 7.00
N LYS A 119 14.60 14.62 6.15
CA LYS A 119 16.09 14.74 6.17
C LYS A 119 16.58 16.17 5.92
N LYS A 120 15.92 16.93 5.03
CA LYS A 120 16.29 18.33 4.76
C LYS A 120 15.96 19.24 5.95
N ALA A 121 14.84 19.00 6.64
CA ALA A 121 14.46 19.72 7.85
C ALA A 121 15.37 19.39 9.03
N GLU A 122 15.71 18.11 9.23
CA GLU A 122 16.67 17.66 10.24
C GLU A 122 18.07 18.24 10.00
N ASN A 123 18.56 18.22 8.76
CA ASN A 123 19.86 18.82 8.43
C ASN A 123 19.86 20.34 8.65
N ARG A 124 18.78 21.04 8.29
CA ARG A 124 18.65 22.48 8.57
C ARG A 124 18.63 22.77 10.08
N ALA A 125 17.88 21.99 10.86
CA ALA A 125 17.84 22.16 12.32
C ALA A 125 19.18 21.82 12.99
N ALA A 126 19.93 20.84 12.46
CA ALA A 126 21.27 20.50 12.93
C ALA A 126 22.30 21.58 12.58
N GLU A 127 22.16 22.25 11.43
CA GLU A 127 22.98 23.41 11.05
C GLU A 127 22.63 24.66 11.86
N GLU A 128 21.34 24.92 12.12
CA GLU A 128 20.89 26.04 12.96
C GLU A 128 21.19 25.84 14.46
N GLY A 129 21.32 24.58 14.92
CA GLY A 129 21.73 24.24 16.28
C GLY A 129 23.24 24.18 16.52
N ARG A 130 24.06 24.29 15.46
CA ARG A 130 25.52 24.33 15.57
C ARG A 130 25.96 25.77 15.79
N SER A 131 26.11 26.17 17.05
CA SER A 131 26.69 27.46 17.41
C SER A 131 28.11 27.58 16.79
N PRO A 132 28.49 28.72 16.17
CA PRO A 132 29.79 28.89 15.55
C PRO A 132 30.83 29.18 16.63
N ASP A 133 31.23 28.16 17.38
CA ASP A 133 32.29 28.32 18.37
C ASP A 133 33.08 27.02 18.54
N GLU A 134 33.75 26.60 17.46
CA GLU A 134 34.98 25.80 17.54
C GLU A 134 35.86 26.24 16.36
N THR A 135 36.41 27.45 16.44
CA THR A 135 37.68 27.74 15.76
C THR A 135 38.74 26.82 16.33
N PRO A 136 39.43 26.01 15.52
CA PRO A 136 40.58 25.26 16.02
C PRO A 136 41.66 26.31 16.35
N ASP A 137 42.03 26.42 17.63
CA ASP A 137 43.26 27.08 18.04
C ASP A 137 44.42 26.34 17.34
N SER A 138 44.84 26.91 16.22
CA SER A 138 46.10 26.64 15.56
C SER A 138 47.11 27.65 16.07
N ASP A 139 48.02 27.22 16.94
CA ASP A 139 49.35 27.82 17.21
C ASP A 139 50.13 26.73 17.99
N LEU A 140 51.17 26.07 17.46
CA LEU A 140 52.56 26.52 17.27
C LEU A 140 53.19 27.21 18.49
#